data_AF-A0A8H9MIU6-F1
#
_entry.id   AF-A0A8H9MIU6-F1
#
_cell.length_a   1.000
_cell.length_b   1.000
_cell.length_c   1.000
_cell.angle_alpha   90.00
_cell.angle_beta   90.00
_cell.angle_gamma   90.00
#
_symmetry.space_group_name_H-M   'P 1'
#
loop_
_entity.id
_entity.type
_entity.pdbx_description
1 polymer ?
#
loop_
_entity_poly.entity_id
_entity_poly.type
_entity_poly.pdbx_seq_one_letter_code
_entity_poly.pdbx_strand_id
1 'polypeptide(L)'
;MTDRTDALDRLFVNADAIIDSLGDEFTSQQFLRRVIHEQQHAYIDLLVACRGSDIPFDQAHQKIGGRLEALMAKRGYAKTREAGKDINIFGNPTYLTTYRKND
;
A
#
# COMPACT_ATOMS: atom_id res chain seq x y z
N MET A 1 22.57 6.14 9.76
CA MET A 1 21.63 6.90 8.91
C MET A 1 20.93 5.84 8.06
N THR A 2 19.83 5.28 8.56
CA THR A 2 19.12 4.19 7.89
C THR A 2 18.54 4.74 6.59
N ASP A 3 18.94 4.15 5.47
CA ASP A 3 18.67 4.69 4.14
C ASP A 3 17.15 4.78 3.92
N ARG A 4 16.64 5.91 3.41
CA ARG A 4 15.18 6.14 3.33
C ARG A 4 14.49 5.21 2.35
N THR A 5 15.24 4.63 1.42
CA THR A 5 14.81 3.59 0.47
C THR A 5 14.52 2.27 1.19
N ASP A 6 15.21 2.00 2.30
CA ASP A 6 15.12 0.76 3.07
C ASP A 6 13.76 0.59 3.78
N ALA A 7 13.11 1.68 4.22
CA ALA A 7 11.83 1.58 4.93
C ALA A 7 10.69 1.04 4.04
N LEU A 8 10.64 1.47 2.78
CA LEU A 8 9.64 0.98 1.83
C LEU A 8 9.90 -0.48 1.44
N ASP A 9 11.17 -0.85 1.26
CA ASP A 9 11.54 -2.23 0.94
C ASP A 9 11.26 -3.17 2.13
N ARG A 10 11.60 -2.76 3.36
CA ARG A 10 11.24 -3.48 4.58
C ARG A 10 9.73 -3.63 4.75
N LEU A 11 8.96 -2.59 4.43
CA LEU A 11 7.49 -2.67 4.46
C LEU A 11 6.97 -3.75 3.50
N PHE A 12 7.59 -3.90 2.33
CA PHE A 12 7.17 -4.88 1.30
C PHE A 12 7.85 -6.24 1.40
N VAL A 13 8.62 -6.52 2.45
CA VAL A 13 9.41 -7.77 2.58
C VAL A 13 8.56 -9.04 2.47
N ASN A 14 7.32 -9.00 2.96
CA ASN A 14 6.36 -10.12 2.91
C ASN A 14 5.21 -9.88 1.94
N ALA A 15 5.33 -8.90 1.03
CA ALA A 15 4.21 -8.48 0.18
C ALA A 15 3.65 -9.65 -0.63
N ASP A 16 4.50 -10.52 -1.17
CA ASP A 16 4.04 -11.66 -1.97
C ASP A 16 3.20 -12.65 -1.17
N ALA A 17 3.63 -13.02 0.04
CA ALA A 17 2.88 -13.91 0.91
C ALA A 17 1.54 -13.30 1.35
N ILE A 18 1.52 -11.97 1.60
CA ILE A 18 0.30 -11.23 1.90
C ILE A 18 -0.67 -11.31 0.71
N ILE A 19 -0.20 -11.04 -0.51
CA ILE A 19 -1.01 -11.09 -1.73
C ILE A 19 -1.57 -12.49 -1.93
N ASP A 20 -0.74 -13.52 -1.80
CA ASP A 20 -1.17 -14.92 -1.95
C ASP A 20 -2.28 -15.28 -0.96
N SER A 21 -2.18 -14.75 0.27
CA SER A 21 -3.20 -14.97 1.31
C SER A 21 -4.50 -14.17 1.11
N LEU A 22 -4.47 -13.11 0.31
CA LEU A 22 -5.64 -12.30 -0.04
C LEU A 22 -6.44 -12.90 -1.21
N GLY A 23 -5.82 -13.79 -1.99
CA GLY A 23 -6.43 -14.46 -3.13
C GLY A 23 -6.37 -13.67 -4.43
N ASP A 24 -7.24 -14.05 -5.37
CA ASP A 24 -7.23 -13.49 -6.72
C ASP A 24 -7.95 -12.13 -6.82
N GLU A 25 -8.69 -11.72 -5.79
CA GLU A 25 -9.33 -10.39 -5.73
C GLU A 25 -9.22 -9.77 -4.34
N PHE A 26 -8.70 -8.55 -4.28
CA PHE A 26 -8.60 -7.80 -3.02
C PHE A 26 -8.53 -6.29 -3.24
N THR A 27 -8.83 -5.52 -2.21
CA THR A 27 -8.73 -4.07 -2.24
C THR A 27 -7.36 -3.60 -1.78
N SER A 28 -6.91 -2.47 -2.30
CA SER A 28 -5.68 -1.81 -1.84
C SER A 28 -5.67 -1.60 -0.32
N GLN A 29 -6.84 -1.37 0.30
CA GLN A 29 -6.96 -1.23 1.74
C GLN A 29 -6.76 -2.53 2.50
N GLN A 30 -7.26 -3.67 1.99
CA GLN A 30 -7.02 -4.97 2.62
C GLN A 30 -5.52 -5.29 2.66
N PHE A 31 -4.83 -5.06 1.54
CA PHE A 31 -3.37 -5.17 1.48
C PHE A 31 -2.68 -4.21 2.44
N LEU A 32 -3.05 -2.92 2.40
CA LEU A 32 -2.43 -1.88 3.21
C LEU A 32 -2.57 -2.17 4.72
N ARG A 33 -3.76 -2.58 5.17
CA ARG A 33 -3.99 -2.95 6.57
C ARG A 33 -3.08 -4.08 7.01
N ARG A 34 -2.91 -5.10 6.17
CA ARG A 34 -2.11 -6.28 6.50
C ARG A 34 -0.62 -5.97 6.51
N VAL A 35 -0.12 -5.26 5.49
CA VAL A 35 1.30 -4.92 5.40
C VAL A 35 1.73 -3.97 6.52
N ILE A 36 0.91 -2.97 6.87
CA ILE A 36 1.18 -2.06 7.99
C ILE A 36 1.11 -2.81 9.32
N HIS A 37 0.13 -3.70 9.50
CA HIS A 37 -0.01 -4.47 10.73
C HIS A 37 1.17 -5.41 10.97
N GLU A 38 1.68 -6.07 9.92
CA GLU A 38 2.83 -6.98 10.02
C GLU A 38 4.17 -6.24 10.13
N GLN A 39 4.30 -5.06 9.51
CA GLN A 39 5.55 -4.30 9.43
C GLN A 39 5.42 -2.90 10.03
N GLN A 40 4.85 -2.80 11.24
CA GLN A 40 4.53 -1.53 11.91
C GLN A 40 5.74 -0.59 12.02
N HIS A 41 6.91 -1.13 12.41
CA HIS A 41 8.13 -0.33 12.52
C HIS A 41 8.58 0.24 11.18
N ALA A 42 8.52 -0.54 10.10
CA ALA A 42 8.87 -0.07 8.76
C ALA A 42 7.90 1.01 8.26
N TYR A 43 6.61 0.89 8.60
CA TYR A 43 5.62 1.91 8.29
C TYR A 43 5.89 3.22 9.05
N ILE A 44 6.23 3.15 10.35
CA ILE A 44 6.62 4.32 11.14
C ILE A 44 7.89 4.97 10.56
N ASP A 45 8.90 4.17 10.22
CA ASP A 45 10.13 4.66 9.59
C ASP A 45 9.83 5.38 8.26
N LEU A 46 8.90 4.85 7.46
CA LEU A 46 8.47 5.48 6.21
C LEU A 46 7.77 6.82 6.45
N LEU A 47 6.91 6.92 7.46
CA LEU A 47 6.28 8.19 7.85
C LEU A 47 7.32 9.21 8.30
N VAL A 48 8.31 8.80 9.10
CA VAL A 48 9.41 9.65 9.53
C VAL A 48 10.25 10.12 8.34
N ALA A 49 10.51 9.23 7.38
CA ALA A 49 11.23 9.57 6.15
C ALA A 49 10.49 10.61 5.29
N CYS A 50 9.16 10.66 5.37
CA CYS A 50 8.33 11.63 4.67
C CYS A 50 8.07 12.92 5.47
N ARG A 51 8.57 13.05 6.71
CA ARG A 51 8.32 14.20 7.61
C ARG A 51 8.62 15.58 7.01
N GLY A 52 9.53 15.65 6.04
CA GLY A 52 9.89 16.90 5.36
C GLY A 52 8.88 17.39 4.32
N SER A 53 7.84 16.61 4.02
CA SER A 53 6.73 17.02 3.15
C SER A 53 5.66 17.76 3.94
N ASP A 54 4.96 18.69 3.27
CA ASP A 54 3.78 19.37 3.83
C ASP A 54 2.63 18.39 4.12
N ILE A 55 2.61 17.26 3.41
CA ILE A 55 1.63 16.18 3.53
C ILE A 55 2.35 14.83 3.70
N PRO A 56 3.02 14.59 4.84
CA PRO A 56 3.91 13.44 5.02
C PRO A 56 3.17 12.11 4.94
N PHE A 57 1.92 12.09 5.44
CA PHE A 57 1.06 10.92 5.38
C PHE A 57 0.70 10.56 3.93
N ASP A 58 0.23 11.53 3.16
CA ASP A 58 -0.17 11.30 1.76
C ASP A 58 1.04 10.90 0.92
N GLN A 59 2.21 11.51 1.16
CA GLN A 59 3.44 11.15 0.45
C GLN A 59 3.85 9.68 0.73
N ALA A 60 3.76 9.23 1.98
CA ALA A 60 4.01 7.82 2.32
C ALA A 60 3.02 6.88 1.60
N HIS A 61 1.73 7.22 1.57
CA HIS A 61 0.70 6.41 0.92
C HIS A 61 0.82 6.41 -0.60
N GLN A 62 1.26 7.51 -1.21
CA GLN A 62 1.59 7.55 -2.64
C GLN A 62 2.76 6.61 -2.96
N LYS A 63 3.81 6.57 -2.13
CA LYS A 63 4.93 5.64 -2.28
C LYS A 63 4.48 4.18 -2.17
N ILE A 64 3.67 3.86 -1.16
CA ILE A 64 3.11 2.51 -0.99
C ILE A 64 2.22 2.15 -2.19
N GLY A 65 1.33 3.04 -2.60
CA GLY A 65 0.42 2.83 -3.72
C GLY A 65 1.16 2.60 -5.03
N GLY A 66 2.20 3.39 -5.32
CA GLY A 66 3.03 3.20 -6.51
C GLY A 66 3.80 1.87 -6.50
N ARG A 67 4.33 1.45 -5.34
CA ARG A 67 5.02 0.17 -5.20
C ARG A 67 4.07 -1.02 -5.37
N LEU A 68 2.86 -0.93 -4.79
CA LEU A 68 1.82 -1.93 -4.94
C LEU A 68 1.36 -2.04 -6.40
N GLU A 69 1.12 -0.91 -7.07
CA GLU A 69 0.71 -0.89 -8.47
C GLU A 69 1.74 -1.55 -9.40
N ALA A 70 3.02 -1.24 -9.20
CA ALA A 70 4.10 -1.90 -9.94
C ALA A 70 4.16 -3.41 -9.68
N LEU A 71 3.96 -3.83 -8.42
CA LEU A 71 3.94 -5.24 -8.04
C LEU A 71 2.75 -5.98 -8.66
N MET A 72 1.57 -5.37 -8.63
CA MET A 72 0.34 -5.93 -9.21
C MET A 72 0.43 -6.08 -10.72
N ALA A 73 0.96 -5.07 -11.41
CA ALA A 73 1.21 -5.14 -12.85
C ALA A 73 2.16 -6.29 -13.20
N LYS A 74 3.26 -6.45 -12.46
CA LYS A 74 4.20 -7.57 -12.65
C LYS A 74 3.55 -8.93 -12.41
N ARG A 75 2.57 -9.02 -11.52
CA ARG A 75 1.87 -10.25 -11.15
C ARG A 75 0.61 -10.53 -12.00
N GLY A 76 0.33 -9.71 -13.00
CA GLY A 76 -0.81 -9.91 -13.89
C GLY A 76 -2.16 -9.56 -13.27
N TYR A 77 -2.21 -8.66 -12.28
CA TYR A 77 -3.47 -8.15 -11.74
C TYR A 77 -3.95 -6.93 -12.52
N ALA A 78 -5.23 -6.90 -12.87
CA ALA A 78 -5.93 -5.70 -13.32
C ALA A 78 -6.41 -4.86 -12.13
N LYS A 79 -6.46 -3.54 -12.34
CA LYS A 79 -6.85 -2.56 -11.32
C LYS A 79 -8.12 -1.85 -11.73
N THR A 80 -9.11 -1.81 -10.83
CA THR A 80 -10.32 -0.99 -10.97
C THR A 80 -10.36 0.07 -9.87
N ARG A 81 -10.99 1.21 -10.15
CA ARG A 81 -11.16 2.32 -9.20
C ARG A 81 -12.59 2.83 -9.23
N GLU A 82 -13.22 2.86 -8.06
CA GLU A 82 -14.57 3.40 -7.87
C GLU A 82 -14.54 4.53 -6.85
N ALA A 83 -14.94 5.74 -7.26
CA ALA A 83 -14.94 6.92 -6.40
C ALA A 83 -16.02 6.86 -5.32
N GLY A 84 -15.68 7.25 -4.08
CA GLY A 84 -16.64 7.41 -2.98
C GLY A 84 -17.19 6.10 -2.40
N LYS A 85 -16.52 4.98 -2.68
CA LYS A 85 -16.93 3.64 -2.25
C LYS A 85 -16.12 3.09 -1.06
N ASP A 86 -15.19 3.89 -0.54
CA ASP A 86 -14.32 3.50 0.57
C ASP A 86 -14.08 4.70 1.51
N ILE A 87 -13.56 4.44 2.71
CA ILE A 87 -13.29 5.45 3.73
C ILE A 87 -11.80 5.39 4.11
N ASN A 88 -11.11 6.53 4.06
CA ASN A 88 -9.72 6.60 4.48
C ASN A 88 -9.57 6.62 6.01
N ILE A 89 -8.33 6.57 6.50
CA ILE A 89 -8.07 6.50 7.95
C ILE A 89 -8.55 7.73 8.74
N PHE A 90 -8.84 8.84 8.06
CA PHE A 90 -9.34 10.08 8.66
C PHE A 90 -10.87 10.20 8.58
N GLY A 91 -11.56 9.15 8.12
CA GLY A 91 -13.01 9.15 7.98
C GLY A 91 -13.53 9.81 6.71
N ASN A 92 -12.66 10.21 5.78
CA ASN A 92 -13.08 10.86 4.54
C ASN A 92 -13.36 9.83 3.43
N PRO A 93 -14.39 10.04 2.59
CA PRO A 93 -14.61 9.23 1.40
C PRO A 93 -13.37 9.20 0.50
N THR A 94 -13.07 8.02 -0.03
CA THR A 94 -11.94 7.79 -0.94
C THR A 94 -12.32 6.79 -2.04
N TYR A 95 -11.38 6.54 -2.95
CA TYR A 95 -11.54 5.56 -4.01
C TYR A 95 -11.40 4.15 -3.44
N LEU A 96 -12.39 3.31 -3.73
CA LEU A 96 -12.22 1.87 -3.64
C LEU A 96 -11.32 1.44 -4.80
N THR A 97 -10.09 1.03 -4.52
CA THR A 97 -9.20 0.44 -5.52
C THR A 97 -9.16 -1.06 -5.31
N THR A 98 -9.58 -1.81 -6.33
CA THR A 98 -9.60 -3.29 -6.33
C THR A 98 -8.58 -3.82 -7.32
N TYR A 99 -7.87 -4.86 -6.92
CA TYR A 99 -6.97 -5.63 -7.77
C TYR A 99 -7.59 -7.01 -7.99
N ARG A 100 -7.68 -7.43 -9.25
CA ARG A 100 -8.16 -8.75 -9.65
C ARG A 100 -7.15 -9.41 -10.57
N LYS A 101 -6.77 -10.65 -10.30
CA LYS A 101 -5.85 -11.42 -11.14
C LYS A 101 -6.49 -11.68 -12.50
N ASN A 102 -5.75 -11.45 -13.58
CA ASN A 102 -6.19 -11.89 -14.91
C ASN A 102 -6.05 -13.41 -14.98
N ASP A 103 -7.06 -14.08 -15.52
CA ASP A 103 -7.05 -15.51 -15.82
C ASP A 103 -5.97 -15.88 -16.85
#